data_AF-A0AAW8LQV9-F1
#
_entry.id   AF-A0AAW8LQV9-F1
#
_cell.length_a   1.000
_cell.length_b   1.000
_cell.length_c   1.000
_cell.angle_alpha   90.00
_cell.angle_beta   90.00
_cell.angle_gamma   90.00
#
_symmetry.space_group_name_H-M   'P 1'
#
loop_
_entity.id
_entity.type
_entity.pdbx_description
1 polymer ?
#
loop_
_entity_poly.entity_id
_entity_poly.type
_entity_poly.pdbx_seq_one_letter_code
_entity_poly.pdbx_strand_id
1 'polypeptide(L)'
;MSYSTFDDMPRRNRRLILRDEAIARRAGKWTKWETLRFPRGSVHTRGWTADILIAHRNNVFSVLDRTLPDGTRHLAITSLSGVRPTWPEMQRIKDEIAGPDATAVEVYPPQAEIVDDADMYHLWVLPASLPFSLFPRTNND
;
A
#
# COMPACT_ATOMS: atom_id res chain seq x y z
N MET A 1 27.66 -8.63 -5.35
CA MET A 1 26.68 -9.54 -5.98
C MET A 1 25.31 -8.89 -5.84
N SER A 2 24.71 -8.47 -6.96
CA SER A 2 23.35 -7.90 -6.97
C SER A 2 22.39 -9.04 -7.33
N TYR A 3 21.34 -9.26 -6.54
CA TYR A 3 20.30 -10.26 -6.83
C TYR A 3 19.14 -9.57 -7.54
N SER A 4 18.58 -10.19 -8.56
CA SER A 4 17.50 -9.61 -9.37
C SER A 4 16.17 -9.55 -8.62
N THR A 5 15.88 -10.54 -7.76
CA THR A 5 14.68 -10.57 -6.91
C THR A 5 15.01 -11.01 -5.49
N PHE A 6 14.06 -10.81 -4.56
CA PHE A 6 14.19 -11.29 -3.18
C PHE A 6 14.34 -12.82 -3.11
N ASP A 7 13.61 -13.55 -3.96
CA ASP A 7 13.60 -15.02 -3.95
C ASP A 7 14.88 -15.66 -4.46
N ASP A 8 15.61 -14.95 -5.32
CA ASP A 8 16.93 -15.37 -5.81
C ASP A 8 18.02 -15.28 -4.72
N MET A 9 17.74 -14.59 -3.61
CA MET A 9 18.72 -14.42 -2.54
C MET A 9 18.92 -15.72 -1.75
N PRO A 10 20.15 -16.00 -1.26
CA PRO A 10 20.43 -17.10 -0.37
C PRO A 10 19.47 -17.10 0.82
N ARG A 11 18.98 -18.28 1.22
CA ARG A 11 17.99 -18.44 2.30
C ARG A 11 18.39 -17.72 3.59
N ARG A 12 19.69 -17.74 3.94
CA ARG A 12 20.23 -17.02 5.10
C ARG A 12 20.00 -15.52 5.00
N ASN A 13 20.22 -14.93 3.83
CA ASN A 13 20.05 -13.49 3.62
C ASN A 13 18.57 -13.11 3.69
N ARG A 14 17.70 -13.86 3.02
CA ARG A 14 16.24 -13.66 3.13
C ARG A 14 15.77 -13.71 4.58
N ARG A 15 16.23 -14.70 5.35
CA ARG A 15 15.87 -14.83 6.77
C ARG A 15 16.33 -13.63 7.60
N LEU A 16 17.52 -13.09 7.34
CA LEU A 16 18.01 -11.91 8.06
C LEU A 16 17.16 -10.67 7.71
N ILE A 17 16.86 -10.48 6.43
CA ILE A 17 16.00 -9.37 5.98
C ILE A 17 14.62 -9.44 6.61
N LEU A 18 13.97 -10.62 6.60
CA LEU A 18 12.66 -10.81 7.24
C LEU A 18 12.71 -10.65 8.76
N ARG A 19 13.80 -11.06 9.41
CA ARG A 19 13.99 -10.83 10.85
C ARG A 19 14.05 -9.33 11.15
N ASP A 20 14.82 -8.59 10.36
CA ASP A 20 15.02 -7.16 10.57
C ASP A 20 13.74 -6.37 10.25
N GLU A 21 12.97 -6.79 9.24
CA GLU A 21 11.60 -6.29 9.00
C GLU A 21 10.70 -6.54 10.20
N ALA A 22 10.63 -7.78 10.71
CA ALA A 22 9.75 -8.12 11.82
C ALA A 22 10.08 -7.31 13.09
N ILE A 23 11.37 -7.02 13.34
CA ILE A 23 11.82 -6.16 14.43
C ILE A 23 11.35 -4.72 14.21
N ALA A 24 11.58 -4.15 13.02
CA ALA A 24 11.17 -2.79 12.70
C ALA A 24 9.65 -2.60 12.77
N ARG A 25 8.91 -3.56 12.22
CA ARG A 25 7.45 -3.60 12.21
C ARG A 25 6.88 -3.66 13.63
N ARG A 26 7.35 -4.61 14.44
CA ARG A 26 6.94 -4.76 15.85
C ARG A 26 7.25 -3.52 16.68
N ALA A 27 8.38 -2.87 16.43
CA ALA A 27 8.77 -1.65 17.13
C ALA A 27 8.05 -0.38 16.63
N GLY A 28 7.29 -0.46 15.53
CA GLY A 28 6.72 0.71 14.85
C GLY A 28 7.77 1.66 14.25
N LYS A 29 9.02 1.21 14.10
CA LYS A 29 10.15 2.04 13.66
C LYS A 29 10.51 1.73 12.22
N TRP A 30 9.72 2.28 11.31
CA TRP A 30 9.96 2.14 9.88
C TRP A 30 11.00 3.16 9.41
N THR A 31 11.74 2.79 8.38
CA THR A 31 12.53 3.75 7.62
C THR A 31 11.61 4.74 6.88
N LYS A 32 12.16 5.89 6.50
CA LYS A 32 11.41 6.87 5.70
C LYS A 32 10.97 6.23 4.37
N TRP A 33 9.82 6.66 3.87
CA TRP A 33 9.37 6.28 2.54
C TRP A 33 10.35 6.76 1.47
N GLU A 34 10.85 5.80 0.70
CA GLU A 34 11.44 6.06 -0.61
C GLU A 34 10.32 6.07 -1.64
N THR A 35 10.25 7.10 -2.48
CA THR A 35 9.24 7.21 -3.54
C THR A 35 9.90 7.05 -4.90
N LEU A 36 9.44 6.06 -5.64
CA LEU A 36 9.84 5.77 -7.00
C LEU A 36 8.73 6.19 -7.95
N ARG A 37 9.11 6.74 -9.11
CA ARG A 37 8.17 7.14 -10.16
C ARG A 37 8.52 6.39 -11.45
N PHE A 38 7.49 5.93 -12.15
CA PHE A 38 7.65 5.17 -13.37
C PHE A 38 6.77 5.76 -14.48
N PRO A 39 7.21 5.68 -15.75
CA PRO A 39 6.33 5.91 -16.89
C PRO A 39 5.12 4.96 -16.87
N ARG A 40 4.01 5.40 -17.46
CA ARG A 40 2.84 4.53 -17.69
C ARG A 40 3.27 3.27 -18.43
N GLY A 41 2.78 2.12 -17.99
CA GLY A 41 3.08 0.84 -18.62
C GLY A 41 4.38 0.17 -18.16
N SER A 42 5.19 0.80 -17.30
CA SER A 42 6.45 0.23 -16.81
C SER A 42 6.26 -0.93 -15.83
N VAL A 43 5.17 -0.94 -15.06
CA VAL A 43 4.85 -2.03 -14.11
C VAL A 43 4.20 -3.19 -14.84
N HIS A 44 3.25 -2.91 -15.73
CA HIS A 44 2.63 -3.87 -16.63
C HIS A 44 2.05 -3.15 -17.85
N THR A 45 1.90 -3.83 -18.98
CA THR A 45 1.45 -3.19 -20.24
C THR A 45 -0.06 -3.04 -20.36
N ARG A 46 -0.83 -3.78 -19.54
CA ARG A 46 -2.30 -3.85 -19.61
C ARG A 46 -2.93 -3.87 -18.22
N GLY A 47 -4.24 -3.59 -18.17
CA GLY A 47 -5.02 -3.66 -16.94
C GLY A 47 -4.70 -2.54 -15.96
N TRP A 48 -5.21 -2.68 -14.74
CA TRP A 48 -5.16 -1.65 -13.72
C TRP A 48 -3.72 -1.28 -13.28
N THR A 49 -2.79 -2.24 -13.39
CA THR A 49 -1.38 -2.09 -13.04
C THR A 49 -0.60 -1.23 -14.04
N ALA A 50 -1.10 -1.05 -15.27
CA ALA A 50 -0.48 -0.16 -16.26
C ALA A 50 -0.56 1.32 -15.87
N ASP A 51 -1.53 1.66 -15.01
CA ASP A 51 -1.76 3.01 -14.49
C ASP A 51 -0.98 3.28 -13.19
N ILE A 52 -0.18 2.32 -12.70
CA ILE A 52 0.69 2.54 -11.54
C ILE A 52 1.88 3.39 -11.97
N LEU A 53 1.92 4.61 -11.45
CA LEU A 53 2.95 5.59 -11.79
C LEU A 53 3.93 5.81 -10.63
N ILE A 54 3.55 5.40 -9.41
CA ILE A 54 4.30 5.67 -8.21
C ILE A 54 4.38 4.38 -7.38
N ALA A 55 5.54 4.12 -6.78
CA ALA A 55 5.66 3.19 -5.67
C ALA A 55 6.31 3.88 -4.48
N HIS A 56 5.73 3.70 -3.31
CA HIS A 56 6.36 4.04 -2.04
C HIS A 56 6.88 2.76 -1.42
N ARG A 57 8.08 2.78 -0.86
CA ARG A 57 8.60 1.64 -0.10
C ARG A 57 9.39 2.08 1.11
N ASN A 58 9.40 1.24 2.12
CA ASN A 58 10.34 1.30 3.22
C ASN A 58 10.83 -0.13 3.53
N ASN A 59 11.50 -0.32 4.66
CA ASN A 59 12.02 -1.62 5.08
C ASN A 59 10.94 -2.62 5.58
N VAL A 60 9.66 -2.26 5.53
CA VAL A 60 8.53 -3.08 5.98
C VAL A 60 7.48 -3.25 4.89
N PHE A 61 7.08 -2.17 4.24
CA PHE A 61 5.96 -2.12 3.31
C PHE A 61 6.37 -1.60 1.93
N SER A 62 5.63 -2.04 0.92
CA SER A 62 5.59 -1.43 -0.41
C SER A 62 4.15 -1.08 -0.76
N VAL A 63 3.97 0.09 -1.35
CA VAL A 63 2.67 0.64 -1.73
C VAL A 63 2.75 1.09 -3.19
N LEU A 64 1.97 0.44 -4.05
CA LEU A 64 1.77 0.90 -5.42
C LEU A 64 0.63 1.92 -5.44
N ASP A 65 0.87 3.05 -6.07
CA ASP A 65 -0.04 4.20 -6.07
C ASP A 65 -0.37 4.63 -7.51
N ARG A 66 -1.68 4.74 -7.75
CA ARG A 66 -2.25 5.30 -8.97
C ARG A 66 -3.40 6.24 -8.63
N THR A 67 -3.61 7.24 -9.48
CA THR A 67 -4.74 8.16 -9.39
C THR A 67 -5.64 7.95 -10.59
N LEU A 68 -6.94 7.76 -10.34
CA LEU A 68 -7.97 7.66 -11.37
C LEU A 68 -8.38 9.05 -11.89
N PRO A 69 -9.05 9.13 -13.06
CA PRO A 69 -9.46 10.41 -13.64
C PRO A 69 -10.40 11.26 -12.75
N ASP A 70 -11.16 10.62 -11.86
CA ASP A 70 -12.05 11.28 -10.89
C ASP A 70 -11.33 11.80 -9.63
N GLY A 71 -10.01 11.62 -9.55
CA GLY A 71 -9.19 11.99 -8.41
C GLY A 71 -9.09 10.92 -7.31
N THR A 72 -9.81 9.81 -7.44
CA THR A 72 -9.70 8.68 -6.50
C THR A 72 -8.29 8.08 -6.59
N ARG A 73 -7.59 7.95 -5.46
CA ARG A 73 -6.29 7.26 -5.41
C ARG A 73 -6.45 5.83 -4.94
N HIS A 74 -5.70 4.93 -5.57
CA HIS A 74 -5.67 3.52 -5.23
C HIS A 74 -4.28 3.15 -4.74
N LEU A 75 -4.20 2.73 -3.48
CA LEU A 75 -3.01 2.25 -2.81
C LEU A 75 -3.10 0.72 -2.68
N ALA A 76 -2.31 -0.01 -3.47
CA ALA A 76 -2.16 -1.45 -3.33
C ALA A 76 -0.95 -1.74 -2.44
N ILE A 77 -1.20 -2.26 -1.25
CA ILE A 77 -0.24 -2.34 -0.14
C ILE A 77 0.18 -3.78 0.07
N THR A 78 1.48 -4.03 0.19
CA THR A 78 2.03 -5.33 0.60
C THR A 78 3.12 -5.14 1.66
N SER A 79 3.38 -6.18 2.45
CA SER A 79 4.51 -6.21 3.37
C SER A 79 5.61 -7.12 2.85
N LEU A 80 6.85 -6.83 3.22
CA LEU A 80 8.00 -7.66 2.82
C LEU A 80 7.87 -9.11 3.32
N SER A 81 7.14 -9.31 4.42
CA SER A 81 6.87 -10.62 5.01
C SER A 81 5.63 -11.33 4.44
N GLY A 82 4.85 -10.67 3.57
CA GLY A 82 3.54 -11.17 3.08
C GLY A 82 2.43 -11.14 4.14
N VAL A 83 2.75 -10.78 5.39
CA VAL A 83 1.77 -10.71 6.47
C VAL A 83 0.90 -9.46 6.30
N ARG A 84 -0.42 -9.66 6.33
CA ARG A 84 -1.43 -8.59 6.26
C ARG A 84 -1.09 -7.40 7.16
N PRO A 85 -1.11 -6.16 6.65
CA PRO A 85 -1.07 -4.96 7.48
C PRO A 85 -2.23 -4.94 8.49
N THR A 86 -1.94 -4.61 9.74
CA THR A 86 -2.97 -4.36 10.75
C THR A 86 -3.68 -3.03 10.48
N TRP A 87 -4.87 -2.83 11.05
CA TRP A 87 -5.61 -1.59 10.87
C TRP A 87 -4.81 -0.33 11.27
N PRO A 88 -4.09 -0.27 12.40
CA PRO A 88 -3.26 0.89 12.73
C PRO A 88 -2.13 1.14 11.74
N GLU A 89 -1.56 0.09 11.16
CA GLU A 89 -0.52 0.22 10.13
C GLU A 89 -1.11 0.78 8.84
N MET A 90 -2.29 0.32 8.43
CA MET A 90 -3.02 0.86 7.28
C MET A 90 -3.38 2.34 7.46
N GLN A 91 -3.86 2.72 8.66
CA GLN A 91 -4.14 4.12 9.01
C GLN A 91 -2.87 4.97 8.90
N ARG A 92 -1.76 4.51 9.47
CA ARG A 92 -0.47 5.22 9.38
C ARG A 92 0.04 5.35 7.93
N ILE A 93 -0.07 4.28 7.13
CA ILE A 93 0.31 4.31 5.71
C ILE A 93 -0.52 5.36 4.97
N LYS A 94 -1.83 5.40 5.18
CA LYS A 94 -2.72 6.43 4.63
C LYS A 94 -2.27 7.83 5.07
N ASP A 95 -2.07 8.04 6.36
CA ASP A 95 -1.71 9.36 6.90
C ASP A 95 -0.39 9.87 6.31
N GLU A 96 0.63 9.00 6.20
CA GLU A 96 1.95 9.36 5.68
C GLU A 96 2.00 9.55 4.14
N ILE A 97 1.13 8.86 3.37
CA ILE A 97 1.15 8.90 1.88
C ILE A 97 0.05 9.81 1.28
N ALA A 98 -1.12 9.85 1.91
CA ALA A 98 -2.28 10.59 1.43
C ALA A 98 -2.66 11.78 2.32
N GLY A 99 -2.07 11.88 3.50
CA GLY A 99 -2.34 12.94 4.47
C GLY A 99 -3.30 12.47 5.58
N PRO A 100 -3.18 13.07 6.78
CA PRO A 100 -3.98 12.68 7.95
C PRO A 100 -5.49 12.91 7.74
N ASP A 101 -5.86 13.96 7.01
CA ASP A 101 -7.26 14.35 6.79
C ASP A 101 -7.94 13.57 5.65
N ALA A 102 -7.18 12.77 4.90
CA ALA A 102 -7.72 11.99 3.81
C ALA A 102 -8.67 10.90 4.32
N THR A 103 -9.82 10.74 3.67
CA THR A 103 -10.74 9.62 3.90
C THR A 103 -10.39 8.48 2.94
N ALA A 104 -10.31 7.25 3.46
CA ALA A 104 -10.04 6.08 2.65
C ALA A 104 -10.87 4.87 3.07
N VAL A 105 -11.10 3.95 2.13
CA VAL A 105 -11.83 2.70 2.37
C VAL A 105 -11.01 1.50 1.92
N GLU A 106 -10.98 0.47 2.76
CA GLU A 106 -10.53 -0.86 2.34
C GLU A 106 -11.70 -1.57 1.67
N VAL A 107 -11.50 -2.07 0.45
CA VAL A 107 -12.58 -2.67 -0.36
C VAL A 107 -12.49 -4.18 -0.30
N TYR A 108 -13.62 -4.82 0.01
CA TYR A 108 -13.84 -6.25 -0.18
C TYR A 108 -14.72 -6.39 -1.44
N PRO A 109 -14.13 -6.71 -2.61
CA PRO A 109 -14.82 -6.59 -3.88
C PRO A 109 -15.83 -7.72 -4.10
N PRO A 110 -16.75 -7.57 -5.07
CA PRO A 110 -17.57 -8.68 -5.56
C PRO A 110 -16.72 -9.91 -5.92
N GLN A 111 -17.26 -11.11 -5.76
CA GLN A 111 -16.53 -12.37 -6.02
C GLN A 111 -15.88 -12.43 -7.42
N ALA A 112 -16.52 -11.84 -8.43
CA ALA A 112 -16.02 -11.82 -9.81
C ALA A 112 -14.80 -10.90 -10.02
N GLU A 113 -14.51 -10.03 -9.05
CA GLU A 113 -13.40 -9.07 -9.08
C GLU A 113 -12.25 -9.49 -8.16
N ILE A 114 -12.35 -10.65 -7.50
CA ILE A 114 -11.27 -11.20 -6.68
C ILE A 114 -10.11 -11.63 -7.58
N VAL A 115 -8.92 -11.16 -7.25
CA VAL A 115 -7.65 -11.51 -7.89
C VAL A 115 -6.73 -12.09 -6.82
N ASP A 116 -6.24 -13.32 -7.02
CA ASP A 116 -5.39 -14.07 -6.08
C ASP A 116 -3.97 -14.27 -6.66
N ASP A 117 -3.42 -13.20 -7.24
CA ASP A 117 -2.09 -13.22 -7.88
C ASP A 117 -0.99 -12.66 -6.97
N ALA A 118 -1.34 -11.93 -5.90
CA ALA A 118 -0.40 -11.37 -4.94
C ALA A 118 -1.08 -11.01 -3.61
N ASP A 119 -0.34 -11.13 -2.50
CA ASP A 119 -0.75 -10.68 -1.16
C ASP A 119 -0.76 -9.14 -1.08
N MET A 120 -1.77 -8.54 -1.71
CA MET A 120 -2.02 -7.10 -1.76
C MET A 120 -3.33 -6.73 -1.08
N TYR A 121 -3.32 -5.60 -0.39
CA TYR A 121 -4.46 -5.03 0.30
C TYR A 121 -4.77 -3.66 -0.29
N HIS A 122 -6.04 -3.47 -0.68
CA HIS A 122 -6.46 -2.36 -1.53
C HIS A 122 -7.11 -1.27 -0.70
N LEU A 123 -6.42 -0.14 -0.55
CA LEU A 123 -6.94 1.05 0.12
C LEU A 123 -7.23 2.14 -0.92
N TRP A 124 -8.48 2.61 -0.94
CA TRP A 124 -8.95 3.62 -1.88
C TRP A 124 -9.14 4.95 -1.15
N VAL A 125 -8.31 5.93 -1.48
CA VAL A 125 -8.41 7.29 -0.94
C VAL A 125 -9.40 8.07 -1.80
N LEU A 126 -10.40 8.62 -1.15
CA LEU A 126 -11.54 9.24 -1.82
C LEU A 126 -11.28 10.73 -2.09
N PRO A 127 -11.73 11.27 -3.23
CA PRO A 127 -11.60 12.69 -3.55
C PRO A 127 -12.57 13.57 -2.76
N ALA A 128 -13.57 12.98 -2.09
CA ALA A 128 -14.56 13.65 -1.27
C ALA A 128 -14.89 12.83 -0.02
N SER A 129 -15.42 13.49 1.01
CA SER A 129 -15.84 12.84 2.24
C SER A 129 -16.98 11.86 2.00
N LEU A 130 -16.97 10.75 2.75
CA LEU A 130 -18.08 9.81 2.75
C LEU A 130 -19.36 10.48 3.29
N PRO A 131 -20.55 10.05 2.85
CA PRO A 131 -21.82 10.55 3.38
C PRO A 131 -22.08 10.12 4.83
N PHE A 132 -21.22 9.27 5.41
CA PHE A 132 -21.25 8.78 6.78
C PHE A 132 -19.88 8.97 7.45
N SER A 133 -19.84 8.91 8.78
CA SER A 133 -18.62 9.05 9.59
C SER A 133 -18.69 8.14 10.82
N LEU A 134 -17.53 7.84 11.41
CA LEU A 134 -17.42 7.15 12.70
C LEU A 134 -17.98 7.99 13.85
N PHE A 135 -18.03 9.30 13.66
CA PHE A 135 -18.64 10.25 14.60
C PHE A 135 -19.98 10.73 14.05
N PRO A 136 -20.99 10.97 14.92
CA PRO A 136 -22.21 11.65 14.51
C PRO A 136 -21.86 12.97 13.83
N ARG A 137 -22.48 13.25 12.67
CA ARG A 137 -22.42 14.60 12.09
C ARG A 137 -23.21 15.52 13.01
N THR A 138 -22.52 16.37 13.75
CA THR A 138 -23.19 17.48 14.43
C THR A 138 -23.62 18.45 13.34
N ASN A 139 -24.94 18.64 13.17
CA ASN A 139 -25.50 19.68 12.31
C ASN A 139 -25.08 21.04 12.87
N ASN A 140 -23.88 21.55 12.55
CA ASN A 140 -23.43 22.86 13.01
C ASN A 140 -22.28 23.45 12.16
N ASP A 141 -22.22 23.10 10.88
CA ASP A 141 -21.44 23.84 9.87
C ASP A 141 -22.39 24.45 8.83
#